data_AF-A0A2G5PDU1-F1
#
_entry.id   AF-A0A2G5PDU1-F1
#
_cell.length_a   1.000
_cell.length_b   1.000
_cell.length_c   1.000
_cell.angle_alpha   90.00
_cell.angle_beta   90.00
_cell.angle_gamma   90.00
#
_symmetry.space_group_name_H-M   'P 1'
#
loop_
_entity.id
_entity.type
_entity.pdbx_description
1 polymer ?
#
loop_
_entity_poly.entity_id
_entity_poly.type
_entity_poly.pdbx_seq_one_letter_code
_entity_poly.pdbx_strand_id
1 'polypeptide(L)'
;MGSRYATRLRGLWLAAAIAGAGYGVFLIVAAVSHPAGADLTGQFPGQPAVKATMALLLAAAAAFHSNRRERIWLIAALLFSASGDFLLAMPWWAPSFVGGLGSFLLAHLCYLVVLAPLAQRRPGRLAGAAIVFAVCLGLLVWFWPHLGELTVPVTVYMLVIAAMVGAALLARLPTNWTAAGALCFATSDAMIGISVFVRQDELLAVPIWWFYAIAQLSITAGFFFRRTETSESPATTSP
;
A
#
# COMPACT_ATOMS: atom_id res chain seq x y z
N MET A 1 -4.10 14.28 -24.16
CA MET A 1 -4.89 13.24 -23.48
C MET A 1 -6.28 13.82 -23.22
N GLY A 2 -7.34 13.26 -23.81
CA GLY A 2 -8.67 13.89 -23.85
C GLY A 2 -9.38 13.94 -22.48
N SER A 3 -10.20 14.98 -22.26
CA SER A 3 -10.88 15.27 -20.98
C SER A 3 -11.62 14.07 -20.39
N ARG A 4 -12.23 13.23 -21.23
CA ARG A 4 -12.96 12.02 -20.83
C ARG A 4 -12.10 10.99 -20.08
N TYR A 5 -10.80 10.88 -20.40
CA TYR A 5 -9.89 9.96 -19.72
C TYR A 5 -9.55 10.42 -18.31
N ALA A 6 -9.27 11.72 -18.15
CA ALA A 6 -8.98 12.32 -16.86
C ALA A 6 -10.20 12.24 -15.92
N THR A 7 -11.41 12.42 -16.45
CA THR A 7 -12.66 12.27 -15.68
C THR A 7 -12.87 10.83 -15.22
N ARG A 8 -12.64 9.83 -16.08
CA ARG A 8 -12.79 8.41 -15.70
C ARG A 8 -11.76 7.97 -14.66
N LEU A 9 -10.50 8.38 -14.82
CA LEU A 9 -9.42 8.11 -13.86
C LEU A 9 -9.76 8.67 -12.47
N ARG A 10 -10.17 9.95 -12.41
CA ARG A 10 -10.61 10.61 -11.17
C ARG A 10 -11.81 9.92 -10.56
N GLY A 11 -12.81 9.57 -11.37
CA GLY A 11 -14.01 8.88 -10.90
C GLY A 11 -13.71 7.53 -10.26
N LEU A 12 -12.86 6.71 -10.89
CA LEU A 12 -12.45 5.41 -10.33
C LEU A 12 -11.60 5.55 -9.07
N TRP A 13 -10.68 6.53 -9.04
CA TRP A 13 -9.89 6.80 -7.84
C TRP A 13 -10.75 7.27 -6.66
N LEU A 14 -11.74 8.15 -6.91
CA LEU A 14 -12.70 8.57 -5.89
C LEU A 14 -13.60 7.42 -5.44
N ALA A 15 -14.06 6.57 -6.36
CA ALA A 15 -14.82 5.38 -6.01
C ALA A 15 -13.99 4.42 -5.12
N ALA A 16 -12.69 4.27 -5.41
CA ALA A 16 -11.79 3.50 -4.56
C ALA A 16 -11.66 4.11 -3.17
N ALA A 17 -11.52 5.44 -3.07
CA ALA A 17 -11.47 6.14 -1.79
C ALA A 17 -12.75 5.95 -0.96
N ILE A 18 -13.92 6.02 -1.61
CA ILE A 18 -15.21 5.77 -0.97
C ILE A 18 -15.31 4.30 -0.51
N ALA A 19 -14.91 3.34 -1.34
CA ALA A 19 -14.90 1.93 -0.97
C ALA A 19 -13.98 1.65 0.23
N GLY A 20 -12.76 2.22 0.20
CA GLY A 20 -11.78 2.10 1.29
C GLY A 20 -12.28 2.71 2.60
N ALA A 21 -12.85 3.91 2.55
CA ALA A 21 -13.44 4.58 3.70
C ALA A 21 -14.67 3.83 4.23
N GLY A 22 -15.54 3.34 3.35
CA GLY A 22 -16.73 2.57 3.71
C GLY A 22 -16.37 1.29 4.45
N TYR A 23 -15.36 0.55 3.99
CA TYR A 23 -14.85 -0.62 4.71
C TYR A 23 -14.18 -0.24 6.05
N GLY A 24 -13.47 0.89 6.10
CA GLY A 24 -12.87 1.39 7.34
C GLY A 24 -13.92 1.76 8.39
N VAL A 25 -15.02 2.39 7.99
CA VAL A 25 -16.17 2.68 8.86
C VAL A 25 -16.83 1.38 9.33
N PHE A 26 -17.00 0.40 8.42
CA PHE A 26 -17.50 -0.92 8.79
C PHE A 26 -16.63 -1.58 9.87
N LEU A 27 -15.30 -1.54 9.75
CA LEU A 27 -14.39 -2.08 10.77
C LEU A 27 -14.53 -1.36 12.11
N ILE A 28 -14.73 -0.04 12.12
CA ILE A 28 -14.99 0.72 13.36
C ILE A 28 -16.28 0.25 14.01
N VAL A 29 -17.36 0.11 13.23
CA VAL A 29 -18.66 -0.36 13.74
C VAL A 29 -18.53 -1.77 14.31
N ALA A 30 -17.86 -2.67 13.59
CA ALA A 30 -17.61 -4.03 14.06
C ALA A 30 -16.78 -4.04 15.35
N ALA A 31 -15.72 -3.22 15.45
CA ALA A 31 -14.87 -3.13 16.63
C ALA A 31 -15.59 -2.62 17.88
N VAL A 32 -16.58 -1.75 17.71
CA VAL A 32 -17.40 -1.24 18.83
C VAL A 32 -18.55 -2.20 19.19
N SER A 33 -19.00 -3.00 18.22
CA SER A 33 -20.14 -3.92 18.39
C SER A 33 -19.74 -5.27 18.99
N HIS A 34 -18.45 -5.62 18.94
CA HIS A 34 -17.91 -6.88 19.46
C HIS A 34 -16.99 -6.65 20.67
N PRO A 35 -16.76 -7.67 21.52
CA PRO A 35 -15.78 -7.59 22.60
C PRO A 35 -14.39 -7.22 22.09
N ALA A 36 -13.62 -6.51 22.91
CA ALA A 36 -12.27 -6.11 22.55
C ALA A 36 -11.39 -7.32 22.21
N GLY A 37 -10.73 -7.27 21.05
CA GLY A 37 -9.88 -8.35 20.54
C GLY A 37 -10.62 -9.47 19.80
N ALA A 38 -11.95 -9.37 19.61
CA ALA A 38 -12.67 -10.28 18.73
C ALA A 38 -12.27 -10.12 17.26
N ASP A 39 -12.41 -11.20 16.50
CA ASP A 39 -12.12 -11.20 15.06
C ASP A 39 -13.04 -10.22 14.32
N LEU A 40 -12.44 -9.26 13.63
CA LEU A 40 -13.09 -8.28 12.78
C LEU A 40 -13.22 -8.79 11.33
N THR A 41 -12.61 -9.93 11.03
CA THR A 41 -12.76 -10.66 9.78
C THR A 41 -13.83 -11.75 9.87
N GLY A 42 -14.42 -12.14 8.74
CA GLY A 42 -15.46 -13.18 8.69
C GLY A 42 -16.86 -12.77 9.18
N GLN A 43 -17.13 -11.47 9.31
CA GLN A 43 -18.41 -10.92 9.77
C GLN A 43 -19.56 -11.17 8.79
N PHE A 44 -19.27 -11.32 7.50
CA PHE A 44 -20.22 -11.76 6.48
C PHE A 44 -19.49 -12.44 5.30
N PRO A 45 -20.14 -13.34 4.53
CA PRO A 45 -19.47 -14.13 3.49
C PRO A 45 -18.79 -13.31 2.38
N GLY A 46 -19.33 -12.14 2.07
CA GLY A 46 -18.79 -11.24 1.04
C GLY A 46 -17.64 -10.33 1.50
N GLN A 47 -17.26 -10.37 2.78
CA GLN A 47 -16.28 -9.45 3.34
C GLN A 47 -14.93 -9.45 2.61
N PRO A 48 -14.37 -10.62 2.20
CA PRO A 48 -13.14 -10.64 1.40
C PRO A 48 -13.21 -9.83 0.10
N ALA A 49 -14.32 -9.94 -0.62
CA ALA A 49 -14.53 -9.22 -1.87
C ALA A 49 -14.66 -7.70 -1.63
N VAL A 50 -15.39 -7.30 -0.59
CA VAL A 50 -15.54 -5.89 -0.21
C VAL A 50 -14.18 -5.28 0.15
N LYS A 51 -13.37 -5.98 0.96
CA LYS A 51 -12.02 -5.54 1.32
C LYS A 51 -11.13 -5.34 0.09
N ALA A 52 -11.16 -6.27 -0.85
CA ALA A 52 -10.39 -6.19 -2.10
C ALA A 52 -10.85 -5.07 -3.07
N THR A 53 -12.07 -4.55 -2.92
CA THR A 53 -12.71 -3.66 -3.89
C THR A 53 -11.93 -2.35 -4.10
N MET A 54 -11.38 -1.75 -3.04
CA MET A 54 -10.57 -0.53 -3.17
C MET A 54 -9.38 -0.76 -4.11
N ALA A 55 -8.61 -1.82 -3.89
CA ALA A 55 -7.44 -2.14 -4.70
C ALA A 55 -7.82 -2.49 -6.15
N LEU A 56 -8.94 -3.19 -6.38
CA LEU A 56 -9.46 -3.48 -7.72
C LEU A 56 -9.87 -2.21 -8.48
N LEU A 57 -10.54 -1.27 -7.81
CA LEU A 57 -10.91 0.02 -8.41
C LEU A 57 -9.67 0.87 -8.75
N LEU A 58 -8.65 0.84 -7.90
CA LEU A 58 -7.36 1.46 -8.19
C LEU A 58 -6.64 0.78 -9.36
N ALA A 59 -6.70 -0.56 -9.48
CA ALA A 59 -6.13 -1.28 -10.61
C ALA A 59 -6.84 -0.90 -11.92
N ALA A 60 -8.17 -0.78 -11.89
CA ALA A 60 -8.96 -0.29 -13.02
C ALA A 60 -8.59 1.16 -13.38
N ALA A 61 -8.35 2.03 -12.39
CA ALA A 61 -7.85 3.38 -12.62
C ALA A 61 -6.46 3.37 -13.28
N ALA A 62 -5.55 2.50 -12.82
CA ALA A 62 -4.20 2.36 -13.36
C ALA A 62 -4.19 1.95 -14.84
N ALA A 63 -5.21 1.23 -15.33
CA ALA A 63 -5.35 0.84 -16.73
C ALA A 63 -5.37 2.03 -17.71
N PHE A 64 -5.80 3.22 -17.23
CA PHE A 64 -5.83 4.45 -18.02
C PHE A 64 -4.51 5.23 -18.01
N HIS A 65 -3.49 4.74 -17.30
CA HIS A 65 -2.19 5.39 -17.24
C HIS A 65 -1.43 5.26 -18.57
N SER A 66 -0.84 6.36 -19.05
CA SER A 66 -0.24 6.44 -20.39
C SER A 66 1.08 5.69 -20.51
N ASN A 67 1.89 5.68 -19.45
CA ASN A 67 3.17 4.97 -19.47
C ASN A 67 2.93 3.46 -19.33
N ARG A 68 3.17 2.71 -20.41
CA ARG A 68 2.95 1.25 -20.48
C ARG A 68 3.65 0.49 -19.35
N ARG A 69 4.89 0.87 -19.02
CA ARG A 69 5.67 0.19 -17.97
C ARG A 69 5.05 0.44 -16.59
N GLU A 70 4.82 1.72 -16.26
CA GLU A 70 4.21 2.10 -14.98
C GLU A 70 2.82 1.46 -14.85
N ARG A 71 2.02 1.46 -15.91
CA ARG A 71 0.71 0.82 -15.96
C ARG A 71 0.76 -0.66 -15.60
N ILE A 72 1.61 -1.45 -16.26
CA ILE A 72 1.66 -2.91 -16.05
C ILE A 72 2.04 -3.24 -14.60
N TRP A 73 3.09 -2.59 -14.08
CA TRP A 73 3.58 -2.87 -12.73
C TRP A 73 2.66 -2.33 -11.64
N LEU A 74 2.00 -1.19 -11.84
CA LEU A 74 0.99 -0.68 -10.92
C LEU A 74 -0.25 -1.58 -10.87
N ILE A 75 -0.75 -2.02 -12.03
CA ILE A 75 -1.88 -2.98 -12.07
C ILE A 75 -1.48 -4.27 -11.34
N ALA A 76 -0.30 -4.81 -11.63
CA ALA A 76 0.18 -6.02 -10.96
C ALA A 76 0.26 -5.83 -9.44
N ALA A 77 0.85 -4.72 -8.96
CA ALA A 77 0.93 -4.40 -7.55
C ALA A 77 -0.45 -4.33 -6.88
N LEU A 78 -1.41 -3.70 -7.54
CA LEU A 78 -2.77 -3.52 -7.04
C LEU A 78 -3.60 -4.82 -7.07
N LEU A 79 -3.41 -5.67 -8.07
CA LEU A 79 -4.04 -7.00 -8.13
C LEU A 79 -3.49 -7.94 -7.04
N PHE A 80 -2.17 -7.91 -6.80
CA PHE A 80 -1.58 -8.63 -5.68
C PHE A 80 -2.01 -8.05 -4.32
N SER A 81 -2.17 -6.74 -4.22
CA SER A 81 -2.73 -6.11 -3.01
C SER A 81 -4.18 -6.55 -2.76
N ALA A 82 -5.01 -6.55 -3.81
CA ALA A 82 -6.39 -7.03 -3.75
C ALA A 82 -6.48 -8.52 -3.38
N SER A 83 -5.57 -9.33 -3.92
CA SER A 83 -5.47 -10.76 -3.57
C SER A 83 -5.04 -10.94 -2.12
N GLY A 84 -4.11 -10.12 -1.62
CA GLY A 84 -3.71 -10.09 -0.22
C GLY A 84 -4.86 -9.72 0.72
N ASP A 85 -5.60 -8.66 0.36
CA ASP A 85 -6.81 -8.23 1.08
C ASP A 85 -7.85 -9.33 1.16
N PHE A 86 -8.12 -9.99 0.03
CA PHE A 86 -9.07 -11.09 -0.06
C PHE A 86 -8.65 -12.26 0.82
N LEU A 87 -7.39 -12.68 0.75
CA LEU A 87 -6.86 -13.80 1.53
C LEU A 87 -6.84 -13.50 3.03
N LEU A 88 -6.37 -12.33 3.45
CA LEU A 88 -6.35 -11.93 4.86
C LEU A 88 -7.74 -11.77 5.48
N ALA A 89 -8.81 -11.74 4.68
CA ALA A 89 -10.19 -11.67 5.17
C ALA A 89 -10.87 -13.05 5.26
N MET A 90 -10.14 -14.14 5.02
CA MET A 90 -10.64 -15.53 5.11
C MET A 90 -10.10 -16.24 6.35
N PRO A 91 -10.65 -15.99 7.56
CA PRO A 91 -10.17 -16.63 8.79
C PRO A 91 -10.39 -18.15 8.80
N TRP A 92 -11.34 -18.66 8.01
CA TRP A 92 -11.68 -20.09 7.94
C TRP A 92 -10.69 -20.95 7.14
N TRP A 93 -9.72 -20.35 6.44
CA TRP A 93 -8.76 -21.10 5.64
C TRP A 93 -7.34 -20.89 6.17
N ALA A 94 -6.78 -21.89 6.87
CA ALA A 94 -5.48 -21.76 7.55
C ALA A 94 -4.30 -21.23 6.69
N PRO A 95 -4.17 -21.57 5.39
CA PRO A 95 -3.14 -21.00 4.52
C PRO A 95 -3.38 -19.54 4.10
N SER A 96 -4.54 -18.95 4.42
CA SER A 96 -4.94 -17.62 3.95
C SER A 96 -4.03 -16.51 4.45
N PHE A 97 -3.51 -16.63 5.68
CA PHE A 97 -2.58 -15.66 6.24
C PHE A 97 -1.24 -15.65 5.49
N VAL A 98 -0.61 -16.83 5.33
CA VAL A 98 0.68 -16.96 4.62
C VAL A 98 0.52 -16.60 3.15
N GLY A 99 -0.58 -17.01 2.52
CA GLY A 99 -0.92 -16.62 1.15
C GLY A 99 -1.14 -15.11 1.02
N GLY A 100 -1.81 -14.49 1.98
CA GLY A 100 -2.04 -13.05 2.03
C GLY A 100 -0.73 -12.27 2.14
N LEU A 101 0.14 -12.66 3.08
CA LEU A 101 1.46 -12.07 3.26
C LEU A 101 2.34 -12.24 2.01
N GLY A 102 2.34 -13.44 1.41
CA GLY A 102 3.02 -13.71 0.14
C GLY A 102 2.50 -12.83 -1.00
N SER A 103 1.19 -12.59 -1.06
CA SER A 103 0.60 -11.69 -2.05
C SER A 103 1.03 -10.24 -1.84
N PHE A 104 1.05 -9.74 -0.60
CA PHE A 104 1.58 -8.40 -0.31
C PHE A 104 3.07 -8.28 -0.63
N LEU A 105 3.86 -9.32 -0.40
CA LEU A 105 5.27 -9.34 -0.80
C LEU A 105 5.43 -9.13 -2.32
N LEU A 106 4.62 -9.84 -3.13
CA LEU A 106 4.61 -9.67 -4.58
C LEU A 106 4.14 -8.26 -4.98
N ALA A 107 3.17 -7.68 -4.26
CA ALA A 107 2.75 -6.30 -4.46
C ALA A 107 3.89 -5.32 -4.23
N HIS A 108 4.64 -5.48 -3.12
CA HIS A 108 5.80 -4.66 -2.80
C HIS A 108 6.91 -4.77 -3.83
N LEU A 109 7.19 -5.97 -4.33
CA LEU A 109 8.13 -6.16 -5.43
C LEU A 109 7.68 -5.43 -6.70
N CYS A 110 6.40 -5.50 -7.06
CA CYS A 110 5.86 -4.76 -8.20
C CYS A 110 5.99 -3.24 -8.01
N TYR A 111 5.70 -2.73 -6.81
CA TYR A 111 5.91 -1.32 -6.47
C TYR A 111 7.39 -0.93 -6.55
N LEU A 112 8.29 -1.76 -6.04
CA LEU A 112 9.73 -1.54 -6.12
C LEU A 112 10.20 -1.49 -7.59
N VAL A 113 9.73 -2.38 -8.45
CA VAL A 113 10.11 -2.42 -9.87
C VAL A 113 9.68 -1.16 -10.63
N VAL A 114 8.53 -0.56 -10.28
CA VAL A 114 8.09 0.70 -10.89
C VAL A 114 8.81 1.92 -10.30
N LEU A 115 9.19 1.88 -9.02
CA LEU A 115 9.83 3.01 -8.32
C LEU A 115 11.35 3.08 -8.47
N ALA A 116 12.05 1.94 -8.46
CA ALA A 116 13.51 1.88 -8.49
C ALA A 116 14.15 2.65 -9.66
N PRO A 117 13.62 2.62 -10.91
CA PRO A 117 14.17 3.40 -12.02
C PRO A 117 14.00 4.91 -11.86
N LEU A 118 13.05 5.34 -11.02
CA LEU A 118 12.79 6.75 -10.75
C LEU A 118 13.71 7.28 -9.63
N ALA A 119 14.46 6.41 -8.94
CA ALA A 119 15.28 6.77 -7.79
C ALA A 119 16.45 7.67 -8.20
N GLN A 120 16.59 8.80 -7.52
CA GLN A 120 17.75 9.68 -7.66
C GLN A 120 18.38 9.94 -6.30
N ARG A 121 19.69 9.68 -6.21
CA ARG A 121 20.47 9.88 -4.99
C ARG A 121 20.55 11.38 -4.67
N ARG A 122 19.95 11.78 -3.54
CA ARG A 122 20.09 13.11 -2.95
C ARG A 122 20.37 12.96 -1.46
N PRO A 123 21.30 13.71 -0.86
CA PRO A 123 21.74 13.49 0.52
C PRO A 123 20.60 13.41 1.54
N GLY A 124 19.66 14.37 1.51
CA GLY A 124 18.51 14.36 2.45
C GLY A 124 17.56 13.16 2.25
N ARG A 125 17.38 12.69 1.01
CA ARG A 125 16.52 11.53 0.71
C ARG A 125 17.21 10.21 1.07
N LEU A 126 18.54 10.16 0.97
CA LEU A 126 19.36 9.03 1.42
C LEU A 126 19.31 8.89 2.95
N ALA A 127 19.35 10.01 3.69
CA ALA A 127 19.17 9.99 5.14
C ALA A 127 17.79 9.41 5.52
N GLY A 128 16.73 9.83 4.83
CA GLY A 128 15.39 9.25 5.01
C GLY A 128 15.35 7.74 4.74
N ALA A 129 15.96 7.28 3.65
CA ALA A 129 16.05 5.85 3.35
C ALA A 129 16.85 5.09 4.43
N ALA A 130 17.96 5.64 4.91
CA ALA A 130 18.76 5.05 5.98
C ALA A 130 17.97 4.92 7.30
N ILE A 131 17.17 5.94 7.65
CA ILE A 131 16.28 5.90 8.81
C ILE A 131 15.27 4.75 8.66
N VAL A 132 14.63 4.60 7.50
CA VAL A 132 13.69 3.50 7.25
C VAL A 132 14.38 2.15 7.42
N PHE A 133 15.57 1.97 6.86
CA PHE A 133 16.33 0.72 7.04
C PHE A 133 16.65 0.46 8.52
N ALA A 134 17.03 1.49 9.27
CA ALA A 134 17.29 1.37 10.71
C ALA A 134 16.03 0.99 11.50
N VAL A 135 14.88 1.57 11.17
CA VAL A 135 13.58 1.23 11.77
C VAL A 135 13.19 -0.20 11.45
N CYS A 136 13.30 -0.63 10.19
CA CYS A 136 13.04 -2.02 9.79
C CYS A 136 13.95 -3.00 10.52
N LEU A 137 15.24 -2.67 10.68
CA LEU A 137 16.17 -3.51 11.43
C LEU A 137 15.78 -3.59 12.91
N GLY A 138 15.42 -2.46 13.54
CA GLY A 138 14.96 -2.43 14.93
C GLY A 138 13.70 -3.27 15.15
N LEU A 139 12.72 -3.17 14.24
CA LEU A 139 11.53 -4.02 14.26
C LEU A 139 11.87 -5.51 14.08
N LEU A 140 12.81 -5.85 13.18
CA LEU A 140 13.20 -7.23 12.96
C LEU A 140 13.86 -7.83 14.21
N VAL A 141 14.74 -7.06 14.87
CA VAL A 141 15.36 -7.45 16.15
C VAL A 141 14.30 -7.65 17.23
N TRP A 142 13.28 -6.78 17.28
CA TRP A 142 12.19 -6.90 18.24
C TRP A 142 11.31 -8.12 17.99
N PHE A 143 11.01 -8.43 16.72
CA PHE A 143 10.23 -9.62 16.36
C PHE A 143 11.00 -10.92 16.51
N TRP A 144 12.33 -10.90 16.36
CA TRP A 144 13.22 -12.06 16.35
C TRP A 144 12.87 -13.18 17.35
N PRO A 145 12.67 -12.92 18.66
CA PRO A 145 12.35 -13.99 19.63
C PRO A 145 11.00 -14.69 19.38
N HIS A 146 10.11 -14.09 18.60
CA HIS A 146 8.75 -14.58 18.33
C HIS A 146 8.58 -15.20 16.93
N LEU A 147 9.60 -15.11 16.05
CA LEU A 147 9.45 -15.50 14.64
C LEU A 147 9.49 -17.01 14.39
N GLY A 148 10.26 -17.77 15.17
CA GLY A 148 10.41 -19.22 14.99
C GLY A 148 10.76 -19.59 13.53
N GLU A 149 9.98 -20.48 12.92
CA GLU A 149 10.15 -20.92 11.52
C GLU A 149 9.92 -19.80 10.49
N LEU A 150 9.20 -18.72 10.86
CA LEU A 150 8.90 -17.59 9.98
C LEU A 150 10.04 -16.55 9.92
N THR A 151 11.17 -16.80 10.59
CA THR A 151 12.31 -15.86 10.63
C THR A 151 12.80 -15.49 9.22
N VAL A 152 13.04 -16.48 8.36
CA VAL A 152 13.53 -16.23 6.99
C VAL A 152 12.46 -15.52 6.13
N PRO A 153 11.20 -16.01 6.05
CA PRO A 153 10.14 -15.31 5.32
C PRO A 153 9.95 -13.85 5.74
N VAL A 154 9.88 -13.57 7.05
CA VAL A 154 9.65 -12.22 7.57
C VAL A 154 10.86 -11.33 7.32
N THR A 155 12.08 -11.85 7.45
CA THR A 155 13.29 -11.09 7.12
C THR A 155 13.29 -10.64 5.66
N VAL A 156 13.00 -11.57 4.73
CA VAL A 156 12.88 -11.25 3.30
C VAL A 156 11.77 -10.22 3.07
N TYR A 157 10.63 -10.39 3.72
CA TYR A 157 9.50 -9.47 3.63
C TYR A 157 9.89 -8.04 4.04
N MET A 158 10.51 -7.89 5.20
CA MET A 158 10.94 -6.59 5.72
C MET A 158 12.01 -5.93 4.87
N LEU A 159 12.94 -6.71 4.29
CA LEU A 159 13.94 -6.20 3.36
C LEU A 159 13.31 -5.64 2.08
N VAL A 160 12.32 -6.33 1.54
CA VAL A 160 11.59 -5.87 0.35
C VAL A 160 10.82 -4.58 0.64
N ILE A 161 10.17 -4.48 1.80
CA ILE A 161 9.50 -3.23 2.22
C ILE A 161 10.50 -2.09 2.37
N ALA A 162 11.60 -2.31 3.08
CA ALA A 162 12.63 -1.29 3.25
C ALA A 162 13.18 -0.81 1.90
N ALA A 163 13.40 -1.72 0.96
CA ALA A 163 13.80 -1.39 -0.40
C ALA A 163 12.73 -0.61 -1.16
N MET A 164 11.45 -1.03 -1.09
CA MET A 164 10.31 -0.36 -1.74
C MET A 164 10.13 1.07 -1.21
N VAL A 165 10.14 1.26 0.11
CA VAL A 165 10.04 2.57 0.75
C VAL A 165 11.27 3.41 0.43
N GLY A 166 12.48 2.84 0.49
CA GLY A 166 13.70 3.53 0.08
C GLY A 166 13.65 4.01 -1.37
N ALA A 167 13.15 3.18 -2.28
CA ALA A 167 12.94 3.55 -3.68
C ALA A 167 11.87 4.67 -3.81
N ALA A 168 10.76 4.59 -3.08
CA ALA A 168 9.73 5.64 -3.05
C ALA A 168 10.29 6.97 -2.52
N LEU A 169 11.06 6.91 -1.43
CA LEU A 169 11.73 8.06 -0.83
C LEU A 169 12.78 8.68 -1.73
N LEU A 170 13.37 7.92 -2.66
CA LEU A 170 14.35 8.43 -3.62
C LEU A 170 13.74 8.78 -4.99
N ALA A 171 12.51 8.31 -5.27
CA ALA A 171 11.85 8.45 -6.56
C ALA A 171 11.64 9.93 -6.92
N ARG A 172 12.11 10.38 -8.08
CA ARG A 172 11.93 11.76 -8.56
C ARG A 172 10.53 11.96 -9.13
N LEU A 173 9.54 11.93 -8.25
CA LEU A 173 8.17 12.30 -8.53
C LEU A 173 7.93 13.77 -8.10
N PRO A 174 7.04 14.50 -8.78
CA PRO A 174 6.80 15.92 -8.51
C PRO A 174 6.16 16.16 -7.14
N THR A 175 5.49 15.15 -6.59
CA THR A 175 4.82 15.21 -5.29
C THR A 175 5.35 14.13 -4.36
N ASN A 176 5.35 14.41 -3.05
CA ASN A 176 5.75 13.45 -2.03
C ASN A 176 4.65 12.41 -1.68
N TRP A 177 3.50 12.42 -2.37
CA TRP A 177 2.39 11.49 -2.13
C TRP A 177 2.82 10.02 -2.16
N THR A 178 3.62 9.61 -3.13
CA THR A 178 4.10 8.21 -3.21
C THR A 178 5.03 7.84 -2.06
N ALA A 179 5.88 8.78 -1.63
CA ALA A 179 6.75 8.59 -0.47
C ALA A 179 5.95 8.48 0.84
N ALA A 180 5.00 9.39 1.05
CA ALA A 180 4.10 9.34 2.19
C ALA A 180 3.26 8.05 2.20
N GLY A 181 2.73 7.66 1.03
CA GLY A 181 1.98 6.42 0.88
C GLY A 181 2.81 5.17 1.16
N ALA A 182 4.06 5.11 0.68
CA ALA A 182 4.96 4.00 0.98
C ALA A 182 5.28 3.90 2.48
N LEU A 183 5.50 5.04 3.15
CA LEU A 183 5.66 5.07 4.61
C LEU A 183 4.40 4.58 5.33
N CYS A 184 3.21 5.03 4.91
CA CYS A 184 1.95 4.53 5.46
C CYS A 184 1.77 3.02 5.26
N PHE A 185 2.19 2.49 4.10
CA PHE A 185 2.15 1.05 3.83
C PHE A 185 3.05 0.30 4.81
N ALA A 186 4.31 0.73 4.94
CA ALA A 186 5.25 0.12 5.87
C ALA A 186 4.77 0.20 7.32
N THR A 187 4.13 1.29 7.73
CA THR A 187 3.49 1.40 9.05
C THR A 187 2.35 0.40 9.22
N SER A 188 1.48 0.26 8.22
CA SER A 188 0.40 -0.74 8.24
C SER A 188 0.96 -2.16 8.41
N ASP A 189 2.00 -2.51 7.63
CA ASP A 189 2.64 -3.83 7.67
C ASP A 189 3.38 -4.07 8.99
N ALA A 190 4.02 -3.05 9.55
CA ALA A 190 4.61 -3.13 10.89
C ALA A 190 3.55 -3.41 11.95
N MET A 191 2.37 -2.80 11.84
CA MET A 191 1.24 -3.05 12.75
C MET A 191 0.67 -4.46 12.58
N ILE A 192 0.62 -5.01 11.35
CA ILE A 192 0.30 -6.42 11.12
C ILE A 192 1.32 -7.32 11.84
N GLY A 193 2.63 -7.04 11.69
CA GLY A 193 3.68 -7.78 12.40
C GLY A 193 3.53 -7.74 13.91
N ILE A 194 3.22 -6.58 14.50
CA ILE A 194 2.97 -6.43 15.93
C ILE A 194 1.72 -7.22 16.36
N SER A 195 0.62 -7.11 15.62
CA SER A 195 -0.64 -7.81 15.90
C SER A 195 -0.43 -9.33 15.90
N VAL A 196 0.34 -9.86 14.94
CA VAL A 196 0.54 -11.31 14.77
C VAL A 196 1.63 -11.87 15.69
N PHE A 197 2.81 -11.24 15.76
CA PHE A 197 3.97 -11.82 16.44
C PHE A 197 4.10 -11.41 17.90
N VAL A 198 3.50 -10.28 18.31
CA VAL A 198 3.67 -9.74 19.67
C VAL A 198 2.37 -9.79 20.47
N ARG A 199 1.26 -9.35 19.88
CA ARG A 199 -0.01 -9.20 20.61
C ARG A 199 -0.92 -10.43 20.53
N GLN A 200 -0.94 -11.10 19.38
CA GLN A 200 -1.87 -12.18 19.06
C GLN A 200 -3.36 -11.76 19.21
N ASP A 201 -3.66 -10.51 18.84
CA ASP A 201 -5.01 -9.93 18.87
C ASP A 201 -5.29 -9.04 17.65
N GLU A 202 -6.56 -8.77 17.35
CA GLU A 202 -6.99 -7.90 16.24
C GLU A 202 -7.20 -6.43 16.64
N LEU A 203 -6.66 -5.96 17.78
CA LEU A 203 -6.88 -4.57 18.24
C LEU A 203 -6.32 -3.52 17.27
N LEU A 204 -5.34 -3.91 16.45
CA LEU A 204 -4.75 -3.03 15.43
C LEU A 204 -5.47 -3.09 14.08
N ALA A 205 -6.50 -3.93 13.89
CA ALA A 205 -7.12 -4.13 12.58
C ALA A 205 -7.71 -2.84 11.97
N VAL A 206 -8.34 -1.99 12.79
CA VAL A 206 -8.87 -0.68 12.34
C VAL A 206 -7.74 0.25 11.87
N PRO A 207 -6.71 0.57 12.69
CA PRO A 207 -5.65 1.45 12.23
C PRO A 207 -4.79 0.82 11.12
N ILE A 208 -4.57 -0.50 11.10
CA ILE A 208 -3.92 -1.21 9.98
C ILE A 208 -4.62 -0.85 8.66
N TRP A 209 -5.95 -0.99 8.61
CA TRP A 209 -6.72 -0.70 7.41
C TRP A 209 -6.63 0.76 6.97
N TRP A 210 -6.73 1.71 7.90
CA TRP A 210 -6.66 3.13 7.55
C TRP A 210 -5.29 3.54 7.00
N PHE A 211 -4.20 3.07 7.62
CA PHE A 211 -2.85 3.30 7.09
C PHE A 211 -2.68 2.67 5.70
N TYR A 212 -3.21 1.46 5.49
CA TYR A 212 -3.19 0.78 4.20
C TYR A 212 -4.03 1.51 3.13
N ALA A 213 -5.24 1.95 3.45
CA ALA A 213 -6.09 2.68 2.53
C ALA A 213 -5.45 4.01 2.10
N ILE A 214 -4.89 4.75 3.06
CA ILE A 214 -4.14 5.98 2.79
C ILE A 214 -2.91 5.67 1.93
N ALA A 215 -2.21 4.56 2.19
CA ALA A 215 -1.06 4.14 1.42
C ALA A 215 -1.41 3.91 -0.05
N GLN A 216 -2.40 3.07 -0.33
CA GLN A 216 -2.83 2.73 -1.69
C GLN A 216 -3.32 3.96 -2.45
N LEU A 217 -4.14 4.80 -1.81
CA LEU A 217 -4.63 6.04 -2.40
C LEU A 217 -3.50 7.03 -2.71
N SER A 218 -2.54 7.18 -1.79
CA SER A 218 -1.44 8.15 -1.93
C SER A 218 -0.40 7.69 -2.97
N ILE A 219 -0.06 6.40 -2.99
CA ILE A 219 0.85 5.82 -4.00
C ILE A 219 0.25 6.02 -5.38
N THR A 220 -1.01 5.60 -5.59
CA THR A 220 -1.68 5.74 -6.88
C THR A 220 -1.91 7.19 -7.27
N ALA A 221 -2.25 8.08 -6.33
CA ALA A 221 -2.36 9.51 -6.58
C ALA A 221 -1.04 10.11 -7.11
N GLY A 222 0.10 9.72 -6.54
CA GLY A 222 1.41 10.20 -6.99
C GLY A 222 1.78 9.77 -8.42
N PHE A 223 1.21 8.66 -8.92
CA PHE A 223 1.34 8.22 -10.31
C PHE A 223 0.29 8.86 -11.23
N PHE A 224 -0.96 8.93 -10.79
CA PHE A 224 -2.11 9.35 -11.61
C PHE A 224 -2.20 10.87 -11.79
N PHE A 225 -1.93 11.64 -10.73
CA PHE A 225 -2.10 13.09 -10.72
C PHE A 225 -0.81 13.82 -11.12
N ARG A 226 -0.09 13.27 -12.10
CA ARG A 226 1.07 13.91 -12.70
C ARG A 226 0.63 14.82 -13.87
N ARG A 227 1.00 16.12 -13.80
CA ARG A 227 0.99 17.13 -14.88
C ARG A 227 -0.27 17.98 -15.09
N THR A 228 -0.64 18.82 -14.12
CA THR A 228 -1.40 20.05 -14.44
C THR A 228 -0.56 21.33 -14.42
N GLU A 229 0.62 21.35 -13.79
CA GLU A 229 1.32 22.62 -13.53
C GLU A 229 2.54 22.93 -14.43
N THR A 230 2.98 22.02 -15.32
CA THR A 230 4.21 22.24 -16.12
C THR A 230 3.96 22.59 -17.59
N SER A 231 2.72 22.79 -18.01
CA SER A 231 2.35 23.15 -19.39
C SER A 231 1.86 24.60 -19.56
N GLU A 232 1.94 25.42 -18.52
CA GLU A 232 1.65 26.85 -18.59
C GLU A 232 2.89 27.66 -18.18
N SER A 233 3.88 27.71 -19.07
CA SER A 233 4.73 28.88 -19.18
C SER A 233 4.75 29.28 -20.65
N PRO A 234 3.98 30.32 -21.04
CA PRO A 234 4.07 30.85 -22.39
C PRO A 234 5.48 31.41 -22.56
N ALA A 235 6.14 31.02 -23.65
CA ALA A 235 7.36 31.63 -24.12
C ALA A 235 7.10 33.15 -24.25
N THR A 236 7.63 33.95 -23.34
CA THR A 236 7.78 35.38 -23.54
C THR A 236 8.96 35.58 -24.48
N THR A 237 8.61 35.72 -25.75
CA THR A 237 9.37 36.39 -26.80
C THR A 237 9.95 37.71 -26.30
N SER A 238 11.27 37.84 -26.34
CA SER A 238 11.97 39.12 -26.30
C SER A 238 12.05 39.70 -27.71
N PRO A 239 11.75 40.99 -27.93
CA PRO A 239 12.23 41.72 -29.10
C PRO A 239 13.73 42.02 -29.00
#